data_AF-A0A926PFV4-F1
#
_entry.id   AF-A0A926PFV4-F1
#
_cell.length_a   1.000
_cell.length_b   1.000
_cell.length_c   1.000
_cell.angle_alpha   90.00
_cell.angle_beta   90.00
_cell.angle_gamma   90.00
#
_symmetry.space_group_name_H-M   'P 1'
#
loop_
_entity.id
_entity.type
_entity.pdbx_description
1 polymer ?
#
loop_
_entity_poly.entity_id
_entity_poly.type
_entity_poly.pdbx_seq_one_letter_code
_entity_poly.pdbx_strand_id
1 'polypeptide(L)'
;MGKLKQEALNSQYHLEVLPEFARMGLVRYGAEVMSKTSGSPDRNSGSGEQAGTIDQFDDEIVSSHQLNRLTTSPKIQQAQETLYQFFLEVVRQWFPEEVLLEFKRLFLCNGDFAGSRVSHAIEQLIAQRNEIEFRNALKRCCYILVNNWDATRHYTAIQSLIQSFQEFETQSQLANSNLKHLESWIQNFINSKDYEDLKLFATRNENRQKKWINRYISYLLVPQYVESNNPIEQREAARALSRQLKDRFKFDLAMYIAKSQSAVVPGKTPENPTALGDNVLMLVKAIVAKRGQFSYENLANIFINQIQTLNYREFKQSLQKYLIFSVDQHSSFAIMLQSKLAEKLDLLYVDYDFLPLTDALILRTCNRLIEVLTTENRQDPSPLFVALLAQGNSMTLVIVLLKLVLICSASRSHLEAQIAILIRYYDKLPEQECSWIINFLEIFNVTFAIHAENVQYNLVNMQQTQAALPRTSINLDHYRIFSQMKPIIRHGLKSDESS
;
A
#
# COMPACT_ATOMS: atom_id res chain seq x y z
N MET A 1 -53.71 6.87 25.64
CA MET A 1 -52.76 8.01 25.76
C MET A 1 -52.45 8.23 27.24
N GLY A 2 -51.48 7.51 27.81
CA GLY A 2 -51.22 7.65 29.25
C GLY A 2 -50.41 6.54 29.94
N LYS A 3 -49.54 5.82 29.20
CA LYS A 3 -48.57 4.86 29.77
C LYS A 3 -47.27 4.78 28.95
N LEU A 4 -46.87 5.86 28.28
CA LEU A 4 -45.67 5.94 27.42
C LEU A 4 -44.83 7.20 27.69
N LYS A 5 -44.87 7.75 28.91
CA LYS A 5 -44.15 8.99 29.26
C LYS A 5 -43.41 8.96 30.61
N GLN A 6 -43.14 7.78 31.17
CA GLN A 6 -42.48 7.64 32.48
C GLN A 6 -41.25 6.72 32.51
N GLU A 7 -40.74 6.25 31.37
CA GLU A 7 -39.48 5.46 31.29
C GLU A 7 -38.38 6.19 30.50
N ALA A 8 -38.54 7.50 30.30
CA ALA A 8 -37.51 8.39 29.73
C ALA A 8 -36.67 9.13 30.80
N LEU A 9 -36.77 8.72 32.07
CA LEU A 9 -35.97 9.25 33.19
C LEU A 9 -35.72 8.11 34.19
N ASN A 10 -34.71 7.27 33.92
CA ASN A 10 -33.89 6.54 34.90
C ASN A 10 -33.16 5.38 34.20
N SER A 11 -32.00 5.66 33.62
CA SER A 11 -30.87 4.72 33.51
C SER A 11 -29.65 5.48 32.99
N GLN A 12 -29.16 6.35 33.86
CA GLN A 12 -27.84 6.97 33.77
C GLN A 12 -26.98 6.19 34.77
N TYR A 13 -26.34 5.11 34.30
CA TYR A 13 -25.31 4.39 35.05
C TYR A 13 -24.15 4.02 34.12
N HIS A 14 -22.97 4.38 34.61
CA HIS A 14 -21.63 4.08 34.13
C HIS A 14 -21.46 2.68 33.54
N LEU A 15 -20.85 2.62 32.36
CA LEU A 15 -19.94 1.52 31.99
C LEU A 15 -18.61 2.13 31.55
N GLU A 16 -17.67 2.13 32.49
CA GLU A 16 -16.24 2.16 32.19
C GLU A 16 -15.92 0.95 31.29
N VAL A 17 -15.43 1.21 30.09
CA VAL A 17 -14.74 0.21 29.27
C VAL A 17 -13.33 0.72 29.04
N LEU A 18 -12.41 0.09 29.76
CA LEU A 18 -10.96 0.22 29.68
C LEU A 18 -10.47 0.11 28.21
N PRO A 19 -9.53 0.96 27.75
CA PRO A 19 -8.89 0.79 26.46
C PRO A 19 -7.74 -0.21 26.56
N GLU A 20 -8.02 -1.47 26.20
CA GLU A 20 -7.01 -2.55 26.09
C GLU A 20 -6.13 -2.43 24.82
N PHE A 21 -6.23 -1.33 24.07
CA PHE A 21 -5.47 -1.09 22.83
C PHE A 21 -4.14 -0.34 23.02
N ALA A 22 -3.77 0.02 24.26
CA ALA A 22 -2.52 0.70 24.56
C ALA A 22 -1.31 -0.25 24.81
N ARG A 23 -1.49 -1.57 24.74
CA ARG A 23 -0.42 -2.56 25.06
C ARG A 23 0.29 -3.22 23.89
N MET A 24 -0.09 -2.96 22.63
CA MET A 24 0.59 -3.54 21.45
C MET A 24 1.51 -2.56 20.70
N GLY A 25 1.77 -1.38 21.27
CA GLY A 25 2.59 -0.33 20.66
C GLY A 25 3.91 -0.02 21.38
N LEU A 26 4.50 -0.98 22.11
CA LEU A 26 5.79 -0.80 22.79
C LEU A 26 6.88 -1.71 22.21
N VAL A 27 7.61 -1.13 21.26
CA VAL A 27 9.07 -1.14 21.09
C VAL A 27 9.86 -2.24 21.84
N ARG A 28 10.54 -3.10 21.08
CA ARG A 28 11.88 -3.61 21.46
C ARG A 28 12.91 -3.05 20.49
N TYR A 29 13.56 -1.97 20.91
CA TYR A 29 14.87 -1.53 20.42
C TYR A 29 15.78 -1.44 21.65
N GLY A 30 16.92 -2.14 21.62
CA GLY A 30 18.03 -1.89 22.54
C GLY A 30 18.77 -3.13 23.05
N ALA A 31 20.05 -3.21 22.64
CA ALA A 31 21.19 -3.87 23.29
C ALA A 31 21.37 -5.39 23.14
N GLU A 32 22.34 -5.78 22.30
CA GLU A 32 23.36 -6.80 22.64
C GLU A 32 24.44 -6.89 21.55
N VAL A 33 25.50 -6.07 21.62
CA VAL A 33 26.86 -6.44 21.14
C VAL A 33 27.89 -5.61 21.93
N MET A 34 28.58 -6.24 22.89
CA MET A 34 30.04 -6.22 23.11
C MET A 34 30.41 -6.48 24.58
N SER A 35 30.91 -7.69 24.84
CA SER A 35 32.07 -7.86 25.73
C SER A 35 32.92 -9.02 25.22
N LYS A 36 34.12 -8.70 24.71
CA LYS A 36 35.20 -9.66 24.45
C LYS A 36 35.95 -9.94 25.75
N THR A 37 36.42 -11.18 25.93
CA THR A 37 37.71 -11.60 26.52
C THR A 37 37.75 -13.13 26.45
N SER A 38 38.55 -13.72 25.56
CA SER A 38 39.97 -14.12 25.69
C SER A 38 40.12 -15.61 26.07
N GLY A 39 40.74 -16.40 25.18
CA GLY A 39 41.17 -17.78 25.45
C GLY A 39 41.56 -18.51 24.16
N SER A 40 42.86 -18.54 23.84
CA SER A 40 43.46 -19.32 22.75
C SER A 40 43.69 -20.80 23.17
N PRO A 41 44.36 -21.65 22.36
CA PRO A 41 43.72 -22.68 21.53
C PRO A 41 44.11 -24.10 21.96
N ASP A 42 43.33 -25.11 21.60
CA ASP A 42 43.88 -26.47 21.55
C ASP A 42 43.33 -27.32 20.40
N ARG A 43 44.24 -28.18 19.93
CA ARG A 43 44.26 -28.93 18.68
C ARG A 43 43.53 -30.28 18.77
N ASN A 44 42.80 -30.65 17.71
CA ASN A 44 42.80 -31.96 17.00
C ASN A 44 41.50 -32.07 16.18
N SER A 45 41.55 -32.07 14.85
CA SER A 45 41.83 -33.20 13.92
C SER A 45 40.71 -34.26 13.90
N GLY A 46 40.09 -34.40 12.72
CA GLY A 46 38.97 -35.32 12.47
C GLY A 46 38.27 -35.01 11.15
N SER A 47 38.83 -35.55 10.07
CA SER A 47 38.42 -35.52 8.66
C SER A 47 37.00 -36.05 8.37
N GLY A 48 36.32 -35.49 7.35
CA GLY A 48 35.15 -36.14 6.74
C GLY A 48 34.33 -35.28 5.80
N GLU A 49 34.73 -35.28 4.53
CA GLU A 49 33.88 -35.21 3.31
C GLU A 49 33.15 -33.93 2.88
N GLN A 50 33.49 -33.58 1.63
CA GLN A 50 33.11 -32.46 0.79
C GLN A 50 31.64 -32.54 0.33
N ALA A 51 30.89 -31.45 0.53
CA ALA A 51 29.76 -31.08 -0.31
C ALA A 51 29.95 -29.62 -0.73
N GLY A 52 30.19 -29.40 -2.03
CA GLY A 52 30.53 -28.10 -2.59
C GLY A 52 29.35 -27.12 -2.54
N THR A 53 29.54 -26.07 -1.75
CA THR A 53 28.81 -24.81 -1.83
C THR A 53 29.16 -24.11 -3.15
N ILE A 54 28.16 -23.85 -3.99
CA ILE A 54 28.24 -22.82 -5.03
C ILE A 54 27.09 -21.86 -4.75
N ASP A 55 27.41 -20.86 -3.94
CA ASP A 55 26.60 -19.67 -3.68
C ASP A 55 27.62 -18.52 -3.74
N GLN A 56 27.41 -17.58 -4.69
CA GLN A 56 28.26 -16.46 -5.20
C GLN A 56 28.43 -16.64 -6.72
N PHE A 57 27.97 -15.76 -7.61
CA PHE A 57 28.14 -14.31 -7.70
C PHE A 57 26.93 -13.69 -8.44
N ASP A 58 26.31 -12.64 -7.87
CA ASP A 58 26.44 -11.22 -8.22
C ASP A 58 26.01 -10.85 -9.66
N ASP A 59 24.81 -10.29 -9.76
CA ASP A 59 24.53 -9.18 -10.66
C ASP A 59 24.30 -7.94 -9.78
N GLU A 60 25.28 -7.06 -9.79
CA GLU A 60 25.37 -5.82 -9.04
C GLU A 60 24.22 -4.87 -9.40
N ILE A 61 23.28 -4.69 -8.47
CA ILE A 61 22.74 -3.36 -8.19
C ILE A 61 23.10 -3.06 -6.73
N VAL A 62 24.33 -2.60 -6.54
CA VAL A 62 24.73 -1.95 -5.29
C VAL A 62 23.79 -0.77 -5.08
N SER A 63 22.90 -0.88 -4.09
CA SER A 63 22.02 0.21 -3.70
C SER A 63 22.87 1.43 -3.34
N SER A 64 22.54 2.59 -3.91
CA SER A 64 23.19 3.88 -3.61
C SER A 64 23.25 4.19 -2.11
N HIS A 65 22.37 3.61 -1.29
CA HIS A 65 22.41 3.75 0.17
C HIS A 65 23.43 2.84 0.89
N GLN A 66 23.75 1.66 0.36
CA GLN A 66 24.83 0.82 0.93
C GLN A 66 26.20 1.43 0.61
N LEU A 67 26.36 2.04 -0.55
CA LEU A 67 27.55 2.81 -0.89
C LEU A 67 27.65 4.12 -0.07
N ASN A 68 26.52 4.77 0.24
CA ASN A 68 26.49 5.96 1.09
C ASN A 68 26.76 5.68 2.59
N ARG A 69 26.31 4.54 3.14
CA ARG A 69 26.62 4.18 4.55
C ARG A 69 28.11 4.00 4.82
N LEU A 70 28.89 3.68 3.80
CA LEU A 70 30.36 3.57 3.87
C LEU A 70 31.08 4.94 3.77
N THR A 71 30.36 6.03 3.47
CA THR A 71 30.93 7.38 3.27
C THR A 71 30.36 8.45 4.20
N THR A 72 29.31 8.18 4.99
CA THR A 72 28.76 9.15 5.95
C THR A 72 29.70 9.36 7.15
N SER A 73 30.16 10.60 7.36
CA SER A 73 31.02 10.99 8.49
C SER A 73 30.38 10.61 9.84
N PRO A 74 31.14 10.07 10.82
CA PRO A 74 30.62 9.74 12.16
C PRO A 74 29.93 10.95 12.85
N LYS A 75 30.39 12.17 12.55
CA LYS A 75 29.78 13.40 13.06
C LYS A 75 28.37 13.63 12.52
N ILE A 76 28.14 13.33 11.23
CA ILE A 76 26.80 13.42 10.62
C ILE A 76 25.85 12.43 11.28
N GLN A 77 26.29 11.18 11.46
CA GLN A 77 25.47 10.14 12.08
C GLN A 77 25.10 10.50 13.53
N GLN A 78 26.05 11.03 14.31
CA GLN A 78 25.79 11.46 15.68
C GLN A 78 24.81 12.64 15.75
N ALA A 79 24.93 13.61 14.84
CA ALA A 79 24.02 14.74 14.74
C ALA A 79 22.60 14.28 14.35
N GLN A 80 22.48 13.40 13.35
CA GLN A 80 21.22 12.80 12.94
C GLN A 80 20.55 12.04 14.10
N GLU A 81 21.28 11.19 14.81
CA GLU A 81 20.72 10.43 15.93
C GLU A 81 20.25 11.34 17.07
N THR A 82 21.02 12.39 17.37
CA THR A 82 20.63 13.40 18.38
C THR A 82 19.30 14.07 18.01
N LEU A 83 19.10 14.39 16.73
CA LEU A 83 17.85 14.97 16.23
C LEU A 83 16.69 13.98 16.31
N TYR A 84 16.91 12.73 15.90
CA TYR A 84 15.87 11.71 15.90
C TYR A 84 15.40 11.40 17.33
N GLN A 85 16.33 11.23 18.27
CA GLN A 85 15.98 10.99 19.67
C GLN A 85 15.22 12.17 20.27
N PHE A 86 15.67 13.40 20.00
CA PHE A 86 14.96 14.60 20.45
C PHE A 86 13.49 14.59 19.97
N PHE A 87 13.25 14.41 18.67
CA PHE A 87 11.87 14.39 18.16
C PHE A 87 11.06 13.21 18.66
N LEU A 88 11.67 12.03 18.86
CA LEU A 88 11.00 10.87 19.47
C LEU A 88 10.60 11.11 20.93
N GLU A 89 11.36 11.92 21.67
CA GLU A 89 11.07 12.30 23.05
C GLU A 89 9.96 13.36 23.12
N VAL A 90 10.11 14.49 22.39
CA VAL A 90 9.17 15.61 22.51
C VAL A 90 7.78 15.28 22.00
N VAL A 91 7.63 14.45 20.94
CA VAL A 91 6.30 14.02 20.46
C VAL A 91 5.52 13.19 21.48
N ARG A 92 6.17 12.67 22.51
CA ARG A 92 5.50 11.91 23.59
C ARG A 92 5.10 12.78 24.76
N GLN A 93 5.70 13.97 24.89
CA GLN A 93 5.59 14.79 26.10
C GLN A 93 4.90 16.13 25.84
N TRP A 94 5.05 16.70 24.65
CA TRP A 94 4.63 18.06 24.33
C TRP A 94 3.40 18.05 23.43
N PHE A 95 2.70 19.18 23.37
CA PHE A 95 1.57 19.35 22.45
C PHE A 95 2.05 19.45 20.99
N PRO A 96 1.28 18.97 20.00
CA PRO A 96 1.68 19.00 18.59
C PRO A 96 2.09 20.39 18.08
N GLU A 97 1.43 21.45 18.56
CA GLU A 97 1.72 22.84 18.20
C GLU A 97 3.10 23.27 18.71
N GLU A 98 3.50 22.84 19.90
CA GLU A 98 4.81 23.14 20.50
C GLU A 98 5.92 22.38 19.77
N VAL A 99 5.69 21.09 19.48
CA VAL A 99 6.63 20.28 18.70
C VAL A 99 6.80 20.85 17.30
N LEU A 100 5.72 21.29 16.65
CA LEU A 100 5.79 21.92 15.33
C LEU A 100 6.54 23.25 15.37
N LEU A 101 6.33 24.07 16.41
CA LEU A 101 7.08 25.32 16.58
C LEU A 101 8.58 25.04 16.72
N GLU A 102 8.95 24.02 17.48
CA GLU A 102 10.36 23.65 17.66
C GLU A 102 10.96 23.05 16.39
N PHE A 103 10.20 22.24 15.65
CA PHE A 103 10.59 21.78 14.33
C PHE A 103 10.85 22.95 13.37
N LYS A 104 9.95 23.94 13.34
CA LYS A 104 10.13 25.17 12.56
C LYS A 104 11.40 25.90 12.96
N ARG A 105 11.65 26.08 14.26
CA ARG A 105 12.88 26.73 14.76
C ARG A 105 14.15 26.01 14.35
N LEU A 106 14.15 24.68 14.37
CA LEU A 106 15.34 23.89 14.05
C LEU A 106 15.63 23.82 12.55
N PHE A 107 14.60 23.74 11.70
CA PHE A 107 14.78 23.51 10.26
C PHE A 107 14.39 24.66 9.35
N LEU A 108 13.41 25.51 9.72
CA LEU A 108 12.78 26.49 8.82
C LEU A 108 13.01 27.95 9.22
N CYS A 109 13.23 28.23 10.51
CA CYS A 109 13.51 29.58 11.01
C CYS A 109 14.99 29.71 11.35
N ASN A 110 15.62 30.79 10.89
CA ASN A 110 17.01 31.12 11.23
C ASN A 110 17.09 31.79 12.62
N GLY A 111 16.65 31.08 13.67
CA GLY A 111 16.75 31.56 15.05
C GLY A 111 18.14 31.36 15.64
N ASP A 112 18.51 32.18 16.62
CA ASP A 112 19.71 31.96 17.43
C ASP A 112 19.62 30.61 18.15
N PHE A 113 20.48 29.68 17.75
CA PHE A 113 20.61 28.31 18.25
C PHE A 113 21.25 28.28 19.65
N ALA A 114 20.76 29.07 20.59
CA ALA A 114 21.45 29.25 21.87
C ALA A 114 21.31 28.02 22.78
N GLY A 115 22.36 27.19 22.81
CA GLY A 115 22.76 26.41 23.99
C GLY A 115 22.21 24.99 24.15
N SER A 116 21.32 24.52 23.27
CA SER A 116 20.78 23.16 23.38
C SER A 116 21.58 22.14 22.55
N ARG A 117 21.63 20.87 23.02
CA ARG A 117 22.31 19.77 22.31
C ARG A 117 21.73 19.54 20.91
N VAL A 118 20.42 19.73 20.74
CA VAL A 118 19.74 19.54 19.45
C VAL A 118 20.04 20.68 18.47
N SER A 119 20.16 21.91 18.97
CA SER A 119 20.58 23.06 18.17
C SER A 119 22.00 22.85 17.62
N HIS A 120 22.92 22.37 18.46
CA HIS A 120 24.28 22.04 18.01
C HIS A 120 24.31 20.90 16.98
N ALA A 121 23.40 19.93 17.09
CA ALA A 121 23.29 18.84 16.11
C ALA A 121 22.89 19.37 14.71
N ILE A 122 21.93 20.30 14.63
CA ILE A 122 21.58 20.98 13.36
C ILE A 122 22.78 21.75 12.82
N GLU A 123 23.45 22.56 13.65
CA GLU A 123 24.63 23.33 13.24
C GLU A 123 25.73 22.43 12.69
N GLN A 124 26.02 21.33 13.37
CA GLN A 124 27.01 20.34 12.92
C GLN A 124 26.61 19.78 11.55
N LEU A 125 25.35 19.42 11.36
CA LEU A 125 24.85 18.81 10.14
C LEU A 125 24.88 19.79 8.96
N ILE A 126 24.60 21.09 9.20
CA ILE A 126 24.78 22.17 8.22
C ILE A 126 26.28 22.38 7.90
N ALA A 127 27.14 22.38 8.93
CA ALA A 127 28.58 22.63 8.77
C ALA A 127 29.30 21.58 7.91
N GLN A 128 28.77 20.36 7.82
CA GLN A 128 29.32 19.29 6.96
C GLN A 128 29.05 19.50 5.47
N ARG A 129 28.23 20.50 5.07
CA ARG A 129 27.94 20.84 3.67
C ARG A 129 27.44 19.66 2.82
N ASN A 130 26.73 18.73 3.44
CA ASN A 130 26.15 17.57 2.76
C ASN A 130 24.63 17.70 2.69
N GLU A 131 24.13 18.19 1.55
CA GLU A 131 22.71 18.39 1.30
C GLU A 131 21.90 17.09 1.43
N ILE A 132 22.42 15.98 0.92
CA ILE A 132 21.73 14.69 0.91
C ILE A 132 21.46 14.25 2.36
N GLU A 133 22.47 14.33 3.21
CA GLU A 133 22.34 13.95 4.62
C GLU A 133 21.46 14.92 5.41
N PHE A 134 21.48 16.22 5.08
CA PHE A 134 20.53 17.19 5.63
C PHE A 134 19.09 16.83 5.27
N ARG A 135 18.82 16.59 4.00
CA ARG A 135 17.48 16.25 3.50
C ARG A 135 16.99 14.92 4.06
N ASN A 136 17.88 13.92 4.21
CA ASN A 136 17.56 12.66 4.87
C ASN A 136 17.17 12.86 6.34
N ALA A 137 17.89 13.72 7.06
CA ALA A 137 17.57 14.08 8.44
C ALA A 137 16.20 14.76 8.54
N LEU A 138 15.99 15.81 7.75
CA LEU A 138 14.72 16.54 7.67
C LEU A 138 13.55 15.58 7.36
N LYS A 139 13.69 14.76 6.31
CA LYS A 139 12.71 13.76 5.88
C LYS A 139 12.35 12.82 7.03
N ARG A 140 13.35 12.21 7.69
CA ARG A 140 13.10 11.25 8.77
C ARG A 140 12.44 11.93 9.98
N CYS A 141 12.86 13.14 10.34
CA CYS A 141 12.19 13.93 11.38
C CYS A 141 10.70 14.18 11.05
N CYS A 142 10.37 14.57 9.81
CA CYS A 142 8.97 14.71 9.39
C CYS A 142 8.17 13.41 9.62
N TYR A 143 8.73 12.25 9.25
CA TYR A 143 8.03 10.98 9.42
C TYR A 143 7.92 10.51 10.89
N ILE A 144 8.86 10.89 11.77
CA ILE A 144 8.71 10.70 13.22
C ILE A 144 7.47 11.45 13.72
N LEU A 145 7.31 12.72 13.33
CA LEU A 145 6.15 13.53 13.69
C LEU A 145 4.85 12.95 13.12
N VAL A 146 4.84 12.62 11.83
CA VAL A 146 3.67 12.06 11.13
C VAL A 146 3.19 10.77 11.77
N ASN A 147 4.08 9.83 12.08
CA ASN A 147 3.70 8.57 12.72
C ASN A 147 3.03 8.79 14.07
N ASN A 148 3.61 9.66 14.90
CA ASN A 148 3.08 9.92 16.23
C ASN A 148 1.73 10.64 16.15
N TRP A 149 1.62 11.68 15.33
CA TRP A 149 0.40 12.47 15.18
C TRP A 149 -0.73 11.70 14.49
N ASP A 150 -0.43 10.82 13.53
CA ASP A 150 -1.46 9.96 12.92
C ASP A 150 -2.00 8.94 13.94
N ALA A 151 -1.12 8.32 14.74
CA ALA A 151 -1.51 7.39 15.80
C ALA A 151 -2.38 8.04 16.90
N THR A 152 -2.11 9.31 17.21
CA THR A 152 -2.86 10.11 18.20
C THR A 152 -3.99 10.94 17.59
N ARG A 153 -4.25 10.80 16.28
CA ARG A 153 -5.31 11.49 15.52
C ARG A 153 -5.17 13.01 15.46
N HIS A 154 -3.96 13.55 15.63
CA HIS A 154 -3.63 14.97 15.45
C HIS A 154 -3.39 15.33 13.97
N TYR A 155 -4.38 15.07 13.11
CA TYR A 155 -4.24 15.27 11.66
C TYR A 155 -4.03 16.74 11.26
N THR A 156 -4.55 17.68 12.04
CA THR A 156 -4.34 19.11 11.82
C THR A 156 -2.87 19.50 11.96
N ALA A 157 -2.14 18.88 12.90
CA ALA A 157 -0.70 19.11 13.06
C ALA A 157 0.10 18.62 11.85
N ILE A 158 -0.29 17.49 11.26
CA ILE A 158 0.29 17.00 10.00
C ILE A 158 0.05 18.01 8.87
N GLN A 159 -1.18 18.52 8.73
CA GLN A 159 -1.51 19.54 7.73
C GLN A 159 -0.69 20.81 7.93
N SER A 160 -0.59 21.31 9.17
CA SER A 160 0.22 22.47 9.51
C SER A 160 1.70 22.26 9.23
N LEU A 161 2.26 21.06 9.47
CA LEU A 161 3.63 20.72 9.09
C LEU A 161 3.84 20.85 7.58
N ILE A 162 2.95 20.30 6.75
CA ILE A 162 3.06 20.42 5.29
C ILE A 162 2.92 21.89 4.86
N GLN A 163 1.93 22.61 5.39
CA GLN A 163 1.71 24.01 5.08
C GLN A 163 2.93 24.88 5.42
N SER A 164 3.67 24.54 6.47
CA SER A 164 4.88 25.26 6.90
C SER A 164 5.96 25.32 5.81
N PHE A 165 6.08 24.27 4.99
CA PHE A 165 7.00 24.25 3.86
C PHE A 165 6.51 25.11 2.68
N GLN A 166 5.19 25.19 2.46
CA GLN A 166 4.60 26.07 1.43
C GLN A 166 4.74 27.56 1.80
N GLU A 167 4.58 27.88 3.09
CA GLU A 167 4.80 29.22 3.62
C GLU A 167 6.27 29.64 3.47
N PHE A 168 7.21 28.71 3.70
CA PHE A 168 8.64 28.93 3.48
C PHE A 168 8.96 29.29 2.02
N GLU A 169 8.34 28.62 1.05
CA GLU A 169 8.48 28.92 -0.38
C GLU A 169 8.03 30.34 -0.73
N THR A 170 7.00 30.85 -0.07
CA THR A 170 6.43 32.18 -0.36
C THR A 170 7.25 33.31 0.28
N GLN A 171 7.96 33.04 1.37
CA GLN A 171 8.64 34.04 2.19
C GLN A 171 10.16 34.14 1.92
N SER A 172 10.70 33.35 0.99
CA SER A 172 12.14 33.20 0.76
C SER A 172 12.78 34.46 0.15
N GLN A 173 13.19 35.40 1.02
CA GLN A 173 14.03 36.56 0.69
C GLN A 173 15.13 36.74 1.75
N LEU A 174 16.04 35.77 1.89
CA LEU A 174 17.11 35.88 2.90
C LEU A 174 18.33 36.64 2.34
N ALA A 175 18.67 37.75 3.01
CA ALA A 175 19.74 38.67 2.62
C ALA A 175 21.18 38.18 2.94
N ASN A 176 21.35 37.05 3.65
CA ASN A 176 22.65 36.59 4.19
C ASN A 176 23.24 35.39 3.43
N SER A 177 24.51 35.50 3.00
CA SER A 177 25.20 34.56 2.09
C SER A 177 25.40 33.13 2.61
N ASN A 178 25.69 32.92 3.90
CA ASN A 178 25.85 31.56 4.48
C ASN A 178 24.51 30.82 4.63
N LEU A 179 23.40 31.54 4.71
CA LEU A 179 22.05 30.98 4.87
C LEU A 179 21.37 30.65 3.53
N LYS A 180 21.93 31.14 2.41
CA LYS A 180 21.47 30.80 1.06
C LYS A 180 21.56 29.31 0.76
N HIS A 181 22.55 28.62 1.31
CA HIS A 181 22.70 27.18 1.12
C HIS A 181 21.59 26.39 1.81
N LEU A 182 21.25 26.74 3.05
CA LEU A 182 20.15 26.10 3.78
C LEU A 182 18.80 26.35 3.09
N GLU A 183 18.55 27.59 2.67
CA GLU A 183 17.38 27.95 1.89
C GLU A 183 17.30 27.13 0.60
N SER A 184 18.40 27.04 -0.16
CA SER A 184 18.48 26.20 -1.35
C SER A 184 18.21 24.72 -1.05
N TRP A 185 18.70 24.17 0.06
CA TRP A 185 18.48 22.76 0.41
C TRP A 185 17.03 22.48 0.79
N ILE A 186 16.39 23.40 1.50
CA ILE A 186 14.95 23.30 1.82
C ILE A 186 14.13 23.43 0.53
N GLN A 187 14.48 24.37 -0.36
CA GLN A 187 13.83 24.48 -1.68
C GLN A 187 14.01 23.22 -2.52
N ASN A 188 15.21 22.63 -2.53
CA ASN A 188 15.46 21.36 -3.22
C ASN A 188 14.65 20.22 -2.60
N PHE A 189 14.44 20.22 -1.28
CA PHE A 189 13.55 19.26 -0.62
C PHE A 189 12.08 19.47 -1.01
N ILE A 190 11.59 20.71 -1.00
CA ILE A 190 10.22 21.07 -1.40
C ILE A 190 9.94 20.65 -2.85
N ASN A 191 10.91 20.84 -3.74
CA ASN A 191 10.82 20.44 -5.15
C ASN A 191 11.09 18.95 -5.41
N SER A 192 11.29 18.15 -4.37
CA SER A 192 11.64 16.73 -4.50
C SER A 192 10.44 15.79 -4.39
N LYS A 193 10.65 14.57 -4.90
CA LYS A 193 9.76 13.43 -4.74
C LYS A 193 9.45 13.10 -3.27
N ASP A 194 10.38 13.35 -2.36
CA ASP A 194 10.20 13.08 -0.92
C ASP A 194 9.13 13.97 -0.31
N TYR A 195 9.10 15.26 -0.68
CA TYR A 195 8.08 16.18 -0.22
C TYR A 195 6.72 15.91 -0.89
N GLU A 196 6.72 15.54 -2.19
CA GLU A 196 5.49 15.05 -2.83
C GLU A 196 4.87 13.84 -2.12
N ASP A 197 5.70 12.92 -1.65
CA ASP A 197 5.26 11.77 -0.88
C ASP A 197 4.75 12.14 0.51
N LEU A 198 5.40 13.10 1.15
CA LEU A 198 4.98 13.62 2.46
C LEU A 198 3.62 14.34 2.38
N LYS A 199 3.34 15.05 1.27
CA LYS A 199 2.03 15.71 1.04
C LYS A 199 0.85 14.74 1.09
N LEU A 200 1.03 13.46 0.75
CA LEU A 200 -0.06 12.47 0.77
C LEU A 200 -0.67 12.27 2.16
N PHE A 201 0.06 12.58 3.22
CA PHE A 201 -0.41 12.44 4.61
C PHE A 201 -1.35 13.57 5.04
N ALA A 202 -1.30 14.74 4.38
CA ALA A 202 -2.18 15.87 4.68
C ALA A 202 -3.54 15.82 3.96
N THR A 203 -3.64 15.04 2.87
CA THR A 203 -4.83 15.01 2.00
C THR A 203 -6.03 14.29 2.63
N ARG A 204 -5.85 13.59 3.75
CA ARG A 204 -6.88 12.78 4.43
C ARG A 204 -8.15 13.56 4.81
N ASN A 205 -8.03 14.87 5.07
CA ASN A 205 -9.11 15.76 5.51
C ASN A 205 -9.50 16.83 4.49
N GLU A 206 -8.82 16.89 3.34
CA GLU A 206 -9.30 17.73 2.26
C GLU A 206 -10.52 17.04 1.62
N ASN A 207 -11.61 17.78 1.43
CA ASN A 207 -12.77 17.30 0.70
C ASN A 207 -12.28 16.58 -0.56
N ARG A 208 -12.73 15.32 -0.78
CA ARG A 208 -12.34 14.42 -1.89
C ARG A 208 -12.53 15.01 -3.31
N GLN A 209 -12.91 16.28 -3.41
CA GLN A 209 -13.41 17.01 -4.56
C GLN A 209 -12.35 17.80 -5.34
N LYS A 210 -11.12 18.02 -4.83
CA LYS A 210 -10.15 18.89 -5.53
C LYS A 210 -9.39 18.22 -6.69
N LYS A 211 -9.07 16.93 -6.60
CA LYS A 211 -8.34 16.20 -7.66
C LYS A 211 -8.72 14.72 -7.66
N TRP A 212 -9.03 14.15 -8.84
CA TRP A 212 -9.48 12.75 -8.98
C TRP A 212 -8.52 11.73 -8.37
N ILE A 213 -7.22 12.01 -8.40
CA ILE A 213 -6.15 11.16 -7.85
C ILE A 213 -6.28 10.92 -6.35
N ASN A 214 -6.93 11.84 -5.61
CA ASN A 214 -7.06 11.76 -4.16
C ASN A 214 -7.87 10.52 -3.72
N ARG A 215 -8.72 9.97 -4.62
CA ARG A 215 -9.43 8.71 -4.39
C ARG A 215 -8.49 7.50 -4.31
N TYR A 216 -7.29 7.61 -4.89
CA TYR A 216 -6.35 6.52 -5.08
C TYR A 216 -5.07 6.65 -4.24
N ILE A 217 -5.05 7.54 -3.23
CA ILE A 217 -3.89 7.76 -2.34
C ILE A 217 -3.39 6.46 -1.70
N SER A 218 -4.29 5.54 -1.37
CA SER A 218 -3.90 4.26 -0.78
C SER A 218 -2.91 3.46 -1.65
N TYR A 219 -2.95 3.63 -2.97
CA TYR A 219 -1.99 3.03 -3.90
C TYR A 219 -0.72 3.88 -4.03
N LEU A 220 -0.84 5.21 -4.05
CA LEU A 220 0.30 6.13 -4.10
C LEU A 220 1.27 6.01 -2.92
N LEU A 221 0.78 5.51 -1.78
CA LEU A 221 1.57 5.20 -0.58
C LEU A 221 2.36 3.89 -0.71
N VAL A 222 2.01 2.99 -1.64
CA VAL A 222 2.63 1.66 -1.76
C VAL A 222 4.13 1.72 -2.03
N PRO A 223 4.62 2.50 -3.01
CA PRO A 223 6.06 2.60 -3.26
C PRO A 223 6.84 3.04 -2.03
N GLN A 224 6.24 3.85 -1.15
CA GLN A 224 6.92 4.36 0.03
C GLN A 224 7.26 3.27 1.05
N TYR A 225 6.43 2.23 1.20
CA TYR A 225 6.68 1.15 2.17
C TYR A 225 7.32 -0.11 1.58
N VAL A 226 7.19 -0.31 0.26
CA VAL A 226 7.84 -1.42 -0.47
C VAL A 226 9.33 -1.15 -0.66
N GLU A 227 9.70 0.09 -0.98
CA GLU A 227 11.08 0.50 -1.19
C GLU A 227 11.88 0.36 0.12
N SER A 228 12.87 -0.53 0.12
CA SER A 228 13.68 -0.83 1.31
C SER A 228 14.64 0.31 1.68
N ASN A 229 14.95 1.18 0.73
CA ASN A 229 15.81 2.34 0.94
C ASN A 229 15.14 3.46 1.74
N ASN A 230 13.80 3.48 1.83
CA ASN A 230 13.10 4.47 2.63
C ASN A 230 13.30 4.24 4.14
N PRO A 231 13.35 5.32 4.96
CA PRO A 231 13.42 5.20 6.41
C PRO A 231 12.28 4.35 6.97
N ILE A 232 12.54 3.62 8.05
CA ILE A 232 11.53 2.74 8.66
C ILE A 232 10.28 3.52 9.06
N GLU A 233 10.44 4.75 9.56
CA GLU A 233 9.35 5.63 9.93
C GLU A 233 8.45 5.96 8.73
N GLN A 234 9.03 6.25 7.57
CA GLN A 234 8.26 6.47 6.34
C GLN A 234 7.50 5.20 5.92
N ARG A 235 8.18 4.06 5.94
CA ARG A 235 7.59 2.78 5.52
C ARG A 235 6.42 2.39 6.43
N GLU A 236 6.55 2.62 7.73
CA GLU A 236 5.48 2.38 8.71
C GLU A 236 4.30 3.33 8.51
N ALA A 237 4.56 4.64 8.39
CA ALA A 237 3.54 5.66 8.15
C ALA A 237 2.71 5.34 6.91
N ALA A 238 3.39 5.09 5.79
CA ALA A 238 2.74 4.83 4.51
C ALA A 238 1.96 3.52 4.52
N ARG A 239 2.50 2.47 5.16
CA ARG A 239 1.80 1.18 5.29
C ARG A 239 0.55 1.32 6.13
N ALA A 240 0.63 1.99 7.28
CA ALA A 240 -0.50 2.19 8.18
C ALA A 240 -1.62 2.97 7.49
N LEU A 241 -1.29 4.13 6.90
CA LEU A 241 -2.27 4.97 6.21
C LEU A 241 -2.87 4.28 4.98
N SER A 242 -2.07 3.58 4.16
CA SER A 242 -2.58 2.82 3.00
C SER A 242 -3.60 1.78 3.43
N ARG A 243 -3.30 1.01 4.49
CA ARG A 243 -4.18 -0.02 5.03
C ARG A 243 -5.48 0.60 5.53
N GLN A 244 -5.38 1.68 6.30
CA GLN A 244 -6.53 2.39 6.85
C GLN A 244 -7.46 2.95 5.76
N LEU A 245 -6.90 3.54 4.70
CA LEU A 245 -7.68 4.07 3.57
C LEU A 245 -8.39 2.94 2.81
N LYS A 246 -7.72 1.80 2.58
CA LYS A 246 -8.34 0.63 1.93
C LYS A 246 -9.45 0.03 2.79
N ASP A 247 -9.26 -0.06 4.11
CA ASP A 247 -10.29 -0.59 5.01
C ASP A 247 -11.49 0.34 5.14
N ARG A 248 -11.25 1.67 5.16
CA ARG A 248 -12.32 2.66 5.07
C ARG A 248 -13.10 2.52 3.76
N PHE A 249 -12.42 2.39 2.63
CA PHE A 249 -13.08 2.18 1.33
C PHE A 249 -13.97 0.93 1.33
N LYS A 250 -13.48 -0.20 1.88
CA LYS A 250 -14.28 -1.44 2.00
C LYS A 250 -15.53 -1.22 2.85
N PHE A 251 -15.40 -0.54 3.99
CA PHE A 251 -16.51 -0.25 4.88
C PHE A 251 -17.54 0.67 4.20
N ASP A 252 -17.09 1.77 3.59
CA ASP A 252 -17.93 2.72 2.89
C ASP A 252 -18.69 2.02 1.73
N LEU A 253 -18.02 1.13 0.99
CA LEU A 253 -18.62 0.35 -0.10
C LEU A 253 -19.69 -0.61 0.42
N ALA A 254 -19.39 -1.37 1.47
CA ALA A 254 -20.36 -2.28 2.08
C ALA A 254 -21.59 -1.53 2.63
N MET A 255 -21.38 -0.38 3.27
CA MET A 255 -22.44 0.48 3.81
C MET A 255 -23.32 1.06 2.69
N TYR A 256 -22.72 1.53 1.60
CA TYR A 256 -23.43 2.03 0.42
C TYR A 256 -24.29 0.92 -0.22
N ILE A 257 -23.74 -0.28 -0.41
CA ILE A 257 -24.47 -1.42 -0.97
C ILE A 257 -25.66 -1.81 -0.08
N ALA A 258 -25.46 -1.94 1.23
CA ALA A 258 -26.53 -2.35 2.15
C ALA A 258 -27.70 -1.35 2.18
N LYS A 259 -27.41 -0.05 2.14
CA LYS A 259 -28.44 1.00 2.20
C LYS A 259 -29.10 1.29 0.86
N SER A 260 -28.39 1.20 -0.26
CA SER A 260 -28.96 1.38 -1.60
C SER A 260 -29.97 0.30 -1.98
N GLN A 261 -29.89 -0.89 -1.36
CA GLN A 261 -30.81 -2.00 -1.59
C GLN A 261 -31.93 -2.11 -0.55
N SER A 262 -31.89 -1.27 0.50
CA SER A 262 -32.94 -1.18 1.50
C SER A 262 -33.98 -0.14 1.05
N ALA A 263 -35.27 -0.39 1.29
CA ALA A 263 -36.32 0.60 1.05
C ALA A 263 -36.24 1.72 2.09
N VAL A 264 -35.27 2.63 1.94
CA VAL A 264 -35.02 3.72 2.89
C VAL A 264 -35.48 5.05 2.28
N VAL A 265 -36.11 5.84 3.15
CA VAL A 265 -36.61 7.20 2.92
C VAL A 265 -35.60 8.08 2.17
N PRO A 266 -36.03 8.86 1.16
CA PRO A 266 -35.17 9.80 0.43
C PRO A 266 -34.47 10.76 1.43
N GLY A 267 -33.13 10.84 1.36
CA GLY A 267 -32.32 11.81 2.14
C GLY A 267 -31.32 11.24 3.16
N LYS A 268 -31.19 9.91 3.32
CA LYS A 268 -30.21 9.28 4.23
C LYS A 268 -29.28 8.23 3.58
N THR A 269 -29.24 8.16 2.25
CA THR A 269 -28.32 7.26 1.53
C THR A 269 -26.88 7.71 1.73
N PRO A 270 -25.94 6.82 2.07
CA PRO A 270 -24.52 7.15 2.13
C PRO A 270 -24.04 7.64 0.77
N GLU A 271 -23.04 8.51 0.78
CA GLU A 271 -22.35 8.89 -0.44
C GLU A 271 -21.69 7.67 -1.08
N ASN A 272 -21.74 7.58 -2.40
CA ASN A 272 -21.08 6.51 -3.14
C ASN A 272 -19.55 6.69 -3.05
N PRO A 273 -18.78 5.71 -2.55
CA PRO A 273 -17.33 5.85 -2.41
C PRO A 273 -16.57 5.74 -3.75
N THR A 274 -17.26 5.51 -4.87
CA THR A 274 -16.69 5.31 -6.21
C THR A 274 -17.14 6.42 -7.16
N ALA A 275 -16.35 6.69 -8.21
CA ALA A 275 -16.76 7.56 -9.31
C ALA A 275 -17.74 6.92 -10.31
N LEU A 276 -18.15 5.65 -10.11
CA LEU A 276 -19.01 4.92 -11.04
C LEU A 276 -20.50 5.27 -10.92
N GLY A 277 -20.88 6.02 -9.89
CA GLY A 277 -22.30 6.23 -9.57
C GLY A 277 -23.02 4.90 -9.36
N ASP A 278 -24.29 4.82 -9.73
CA ASP A 278 -25.13 3.63 -9.48
C ASP A 278 -24.65 2.37 -10.22
N ASN A 279 -23.80 2.51 -11.24
CA ASN A 279 -23.17 1.40 -11.94
C ASN A 279 -22.29 0.53 -11.02
N VAL A 280 -21.86 1.05 -9.87
CA VAL A 280 -21.12 0.26 -8.87
C VAL A 280 -21.91 -0.96 -8.41
N LEU A 281 -23.25 -0.87 -8.29
CA LEU A 281 -24.08 -2.00 -7.86
C LEU A 281 -24.12 -3.08 -8.94
N MET A 282 -24.26 -2.68 -10.21
CA MET A 282 -24.17 -3.61 -11.34
C MET A 282 -22.79 -4.28 -11.41
N LEU A 283 -21.72 -3.51 -11.20
CA LEU A 283 -20.36 -4.02 -11.17
C LEU A 283 -20.17 -5.06 -10.06
N VAL A 284 -20.59 -4.73 -8.83
CA VAL A 284 -20.52 -5.67 -7.70
C VAL A 284 -21.33 -6.92 -8.00
N LYS A 285 -22.55 -6.78 -8.53
CA LYS A 285 -23.38 -7.93 -8.95
C LYS A 285 -22.66 -8.77 -10.01
N ALA A 286 -22.05 -8.16 -11.02
CA ALA A 286 -21.31 -8.87 -12.07
C ALA A 286 -20.10 -9.64 -11.51
N ILE A 287 -19.32 -9.02 -10.62
CA ILE A 287 -18.16 -9.65 -9.96
C ILE A 287 -18.61 -10.81 -9.06
N VAL A 288 -19.65 -10.60 -8.25
CA VAL A 288 -20.15 -11.62 -7.31
C VAL A 288 -20.89 -12.74 -8.05
N ALA A 289 -21.61 -12.46 -9.14
CA ALA A 289 -22.30 -13.47 -9.95
C ALA A 289 -21.32 -14.42 -10.65
N LYS A 290 -20.14 -13.91 -11.03
CA LYS A 290 -19.04 -14.74 -11.53
C LYS A 290 -18.40 -15.63 -10.43
N ARG A 291 -18.88 -15.59 -9.18
CA ARG A 291 -18.49 -16.52 -8.09
C ARG A 291 -19.28 -17.84 -8.04
N GLY A 292 -19.98 -18.23 -9.11
CA GLY A 292 -20.80 -19.47 -9.18
C GLY A 292 -20.03 -20.78 -8.90
N GLN A 293 -20.23 -21.86 -9.67
CA GLN A 293 -19.61 -23.17 -9.37
C GLN A 293 -18.06 -23.13 -9.24
N PHE A 294 -17.39 -22.06 -9.69
CA PHE A 294 -15.96 -21.83 -9.55
C PHE A 294 -15.64 -20.35 -9.23
N SER A 295 -15.56 -19.99 -7.94
CA SER A 295 -15.03 -18.67 -7.56
C SER A 295 -13.57 -18.49 -8.03
N TYR A 296 -13.12 -17.26 -8.28
CA TYR A 296 -11.72 -17.01 -8.66
C TYR A 296 -10.72 -17.54 -7.61
N GLU A 297 -11.08 -17.50 -6.32
CA GLU A 297 -10.31 -18.09 -5.22
C GLU A 297 -10.22 -19.62 -5.37
N ASN A 298 -11.34 -20.29 -5.65
CA ASN A 298 -11.36 -21.74 -5.85
C ASN A 298 -10.55 -22.14 -7.08
N LEU A 299 -10.66 -21.39 -8.19
CA LEU A 299 -9.88 -21.63 -9.40
C LEU A 299 -8.38 -21.46 -9.15
N ALA A 300 -7.98 -20.44 -8.38
CA ALA A 300 -6.59 -20.25 -7.99
C ALA A 300 -6.08 -21.44 -7.15
N ASN A 301 -6.85 -21.90 -6.17
CA ASN A 301 -6.50 -23.06 -5.35
C ASN A 301 -6.35 -24.35 -6.18
N ILE A 302 -7.27 -24.59 -7.12
CA ILE A 302 -7.17 -25.72 -8.06
C ILE A 302 -5.90 -25.61 -8.88
N PHE A 303 -5.60 -24.43 -9.42
CA PHE A 303 -4.40 -24.19 -10.22
C PHE A 303 -3.11 -24.40 -9.40
N ILE A 304 -3.02 -23.86 -8.19
CA ILE A 304 -1.87 -24.04 -7.29
C ILE A 304 -1.62 -25.54 -7.03
N ASN A 305 -2.67 -26.32 -6.81
CA ASN A 305 -2.53 -27.77 -6.60
C ASN A 305 -2.07 -28.50 -7.87
N GLN A 306 -2.46 -28.04 -9.05
CA GLN A 306 -2.08 -28.65 -10.33
C GLN A 306 -0.61 -28.38 -10.73
N ILE A 307 -0.01 -27.29 -10.26
CA ILE A 307 1.35 -26.90 -10.67
C ILE A 307 2.47 -27.52 -9.82
N GLN A 308 2.15 -28.21 -8.72
CA GLN A 308 3.13 -28.69 -7.73
C GLN A 308 4.19 -29.65 -8.30
N THR A 309 3.85 -30.40 -9.34
CA THR A 309 4.74 -31.40 -9.95
C THR A 309 5.31 -30.97 -11.30
N LEU A 310 5.05 -29.73 -11.73
CA LEU A 310 5.45 -29.25 -13.05
C LEU A 310 6.89 -28.73 -13.05
N ASN A 311 7.55 -28.85 -14.20
CA ASN A 311 8.72 -28.02 -14.48
C ASN A 311 8.30 -26.60 -14.88
N TYR A 312 9.27 -25.68 -14.93
CA TYR A 312 8.99 -24.28 -15.21
C TYR A 312 8.33 -24.06 -16.59
N ARG A 313 8.73 -24.80 -17.62
CA ARG A 313 8.12 -24.69 -18.96
C ARG A 313 6.65 -25.09 -18.97
N GLU A 314 6.31 -26.21 -18.35
CA GLU A 314 4.93 -26.69 -18.20
C GLU A 314 4.08 -25.73 -17.37
N PHE A 315 4.67 -25.14 -16.33
CA PHE A 315 4.05 -24.08 -15.55
C PHE A 315 3.69 -22.88 -16.43
N LYS A 316 4.61 -22.36 -17.26
CA LYS A 316 4.33 -21.22 -18.16
C LYS A 316 3.14 -21.50 -19.08
N GLN A 317 3.08 -22.69 -19.66
CA GLN A 317 1.96 -23.11 -20.52
C GLN A 317 0.64 -23.23 -19.76
N SER A 318 0.68 -23.79 -18.55
CA SER A 318 -0.50 -23.94 -17.69
C SER A 318 -1.00 -22.59 -17.19
N LEU A 319 -0.10 -21.69 -16.84
CA LEU A 319 -0.39 -20.32 -16.42
C LEU A 319 -1.12 -19.55 -17.52
N GLN A 320 -0.66 -19.63 -18.77
CA GLN A 320 -1.34 -18.99 -19.89
C GLN A 320 -2.80 -19.46 -20.03
N LYS A 321 -3.03 -20.78 -19.97
CA LYS A 321 -4.38 -21.36 -20.03
C LYS A 321 -5.25 -20.89 -18.87
N TYR A 322 -4.70 -20.87 -17.66
CA TYR A 322 -5.38 -20.41 -16.46
C TYR A 322 -5.81 -18.94 -16.54
N LEU A 323 -4.93 -18.05 -17.03
CA LEU A 323 -5.25 -16.62 -17.12
C LEU A 323 -6.38 -16.34 -18.11
N ILE A 324 -6.41 -17.04 -19.25
CA ILE A 324 -7.44 -16.90 -20.29
C ILE A 324 -8.74 -17.67 -19.96
N PHE A 325 -8.70 -18.62 -19.03
CA PHE A 325 -9.89 -19.36 -18.62
C PHE A 325 -11.03 -18.42 -18.18
N SER A 326 -12.25 -18.62 -18.71
CA SER A 326 -13.42 -17.74 -18.46
C SER A 326 -13.34 -16.31 -19.03
N VAL A 327 -12.33 -15.99 -19.84
CA VAL A 327 -12.37 -14.84 -20.76
C VAL A 327 -13.13 -15.28 -22.02
N ASP A 328 -13.93 -14.39 -22.62
CA ASP A 328 -14.64 -14.70 -23.86
C ASP A 328 -13.67 -15.02 -25.01
N GLN A 329 -13.49 -16.31 -25.28
CA GLN A 329 -12.49 -16.85 -26.21
C GLN A 329 -12.77 -16.47 -27.67
N HIS A 330 -13.98 -16.03 -27.99
CA HIS A 330 -14.36 -15.64 -29.35
C HIS A 330 -14.14 -14.14 -29.62
N SER A 331 -13.79 -13.36 -28.59
CA SER A 331 -13.44 -11.97 -28.77
C SER A 331 -12.04 -11.85 -29.40
N SER A 332 -11.91 -10.97 -30.42
CA SER A 332 -10.60 -10.60 -30.99
C SER A 332 -9.61 -10.12 -29.93
N PHE A 333 -10.15 -9.54 -28.86
CA PHE A 333 -9.45 -9.18 -27.64
C PHE A 333 -8.76 -10.36 -26.94
N ALA A 334 -9.48 -11.45 -26.67
CA ALA A 334 -8.93 -12.58 -25.93
C ALA A 334 -7.82 -13.28 -26.72
N ILE A 335 -7.98 -13.35 -28.04
CA ILE A 335 -6.98 -13.88 -28.97
C ILE A 335 -5.70 -13.02 -28.91
N MET A 336 -5.83 -11.69 -28.97
CA MET A 336 -4.69 -10.77 -28.88
C MET A 336 -3.96 -10.90 -27.54
N LEU A 337 -4.71 -10.89 -26.43
CA LEU A 337 -4.15 -11.07 -25.09
C LEU A 337 -3.44 -12.41 -24.95
N GLN A 338 -4.05 -13.50 -25.41
CA GLN A 338 -3.47 -14.83 -25.38
C GLN A 338 -2.17 -14.90 -26.17
N SER A 339 -2.16 -14.35 -27.40
CA SER A 339 -0.99 -14.32 -28.26
C SER A 339 0.16 -13.52 -27.63
N LYS A 340 -0.13 -12.36 -27.05
CA LYS A 340 0.89 -11.51 -26.42
C LYS A 340 1.43 -12.12 -25.13
N LEU A 341 0.58 -12.76 -24.33
CA LEU A 341 1.02 -13.51 -23.16
C LEU A 341 1.89 -14.71 -23.55
N ALA A 342 1.56 -15.43 -24.63
CA ALA A 342 2.37 -16.54 -25.14
C ALA A 342 3.79 -16.06 -25.49
N GLU A 343 3.86 -15.04 -26.34
CA GLU A 343 5.11 -14.44 -26.82
C GLU A 343 6.03 -14.02 -25.66
N LYS A 344 5.44 -13.38 -24.64
CA LYS A 344 6.20 -12.93 -23.47
C LYS A 344 6.60 -14.10 -22.59
N LEU A 345 5.69 -15.02 -22.27
CA LEU A 345 5.99 -16.16 -21.39
C LEU A 345 7.06 -17.08 -21.97
N ASP A 346 6.98 -17.42 -23.26
CA ASP A 346 7.91 -18.36 -23.89
C ASP A 346 9.37 -17.91 -23.71
N LEU A 347 9.63 -16.60 -23.77
CA LEU A 347 10.96 -16.01 -23.62
C LEU A 347 11.40 -15.77 -22.16
N LEU A 348 10.53 -15.91 -21.16
CA LEU A 348 10.89 -15.67 -19.77
C LEU A 348 11.70 -16.81 -19.18
N TYR A 349 12.89 -16.48 -18.70
CA TYR A 349 13.79 -17.34 -17.91
C TYR A 349 13.98 -18.72 -18.54
N VAL A 350 14.29 -18.77 -19.84
CA VAL A 350 14.40 -20.00 -20.64
C VAL A 350 15.40 -20.99 -20.06
N ASP A 351 16.48 -20.50 -19.43
CA ASP A 351 17.50 -21.35 -18.78
C ASP A 351 16.93 -22.19 -17.63
N TYR A 352 15.76 -21.83 -17.10
CA TYR A 352 15.09 -22.51 -16.00
C TYR A 352 13.99 -23.46 -16.49
N ASP A 353 13.72 -23.57 -17.80
CA ASP A 353 12.56 -24.29 -18.36
C ASP A 353 12.44 -25.75 -17.89
N PHE A 354 13.57 -26.43 -17.72
CA PHE A 354 13.62 -27.84 -17.32
C PHE A 354 13.83 -28.03 -15.81
N LEU A 355 13.94 -26.94 -15.04
CA LEU A 355 14.10 -26.99 -13.60
C LEU A 355 12.74 -27.16 -12.90
N PRO A 356 12.74 -27.76 -11.69
CA PRO A 356 11.53 -27.84 -10.88
C PRO A 356 11.00 -26.44 -10.56
N LEU A 357 9.67 -26.32 -10.54
CA LEU A 357 9.03 -25.06 -10.19
C LEU A 357 9.32 -24.69 -8.72
N THR A 358 9.66 -23.41 -8.50
CA THR A 358 9.89 -22.86 -7.16
C THR A 358 9.02 -21.63 -6.93
N ASP A 359 8.72 -21.32 -5.66
CA ASP A 359 7.96 -20.11 -5.30
C ASP A 359 8.63 -18.83 -5.81
N ALA A 360 9.98 -18.81 -5.85
CA ALA A 360 10.74 -17.69 -6.39
C ALA A 360 10.52 -17.52 -7.91
N LEU A 361 10.45 -18.62 -8.68
CA LEU A 361 10.10 -18.57 -10.10
C LEU A 361 8.66 -18.11 -10.29
N ILE A 362 7.71 -18.65 -9.52
CA ILE A 362 6.29 -18.21 -9.58
C ILE A 362 6.18 -16.71 -9.33
N LEU A 363 6.82 -16.19 -8.27
CA LEU A 363 6.81 -14.78 -7.91
C LEU A 363 7.42 -13.90 -9.02
N ARG A 364 8.60 -14.27 -9.53
CA ARG A 364 9.26 -13.53 -10.61
C ARG A 364 8.42 -13.49 -11.87
N THR A 365 7.85 -14.62 -12.28
CA THR A 365 6.97 -14.71 -13.45
C THR A 365 5.69 -13.89 -13.26
N CYS A 366 5.05 -13.97 -12.09
CA CYS A 366 3.85 -13.18 -11.80
C CYS A 366 4.14 -11.67 -11.81
N ASN A 367 5.23 -11.23 -11.19
CA ASN A 367 5.63 -9.82 -11.21
C ASN A 367 5.92 -9.35 -12.65
N ARG A 368 6.62 -10.16 -13.44
CA ARG A 368 6.92 -9.81 -14.83
C ARG A 368 5.67 -9.74 -15.71
N LEU A 369 4.69 -10.61 -15.50
CA LEU A 369 3.41 -10.53 -16.18
C LEU A 369 2.60 -9.30 -15.75
N ILE A 370 2.65 -8.93 -14.46
CA ILE A 370 2.05 -7.69 -13.97
C ILE A 370 2.67 -6.50 -14.71
N GLU A 371 3.99 -6.42 -14.83
CA GLU A 371 4.68 -5.35 -15.59
C GLU A 371 4.21 -5.31 -17.06
N VAL A 372 4.17 -6.46 -17.74
CA VAL A 372 3.67 -6.56 -19.13
C VAL A 372 2.22 -6.10 -19.27
N LEU A 373 1.39 -6.33 -18.26
CA LEU A 373 -0.03 -5.96 -18.24
C LEU A 373 -0.28 -4.55 -17.70
N THR A 374 0.75 -3.87 -17.17
CA THR A 374 0.62 -2.54 -16.55
C THR A 374 1.70 -1.60 -17.08
N THR A 375 2.92 -1.66 -16.55
CA THR A 375 4.06 -0.77 -16.85
C THR A 375 5.33 -1.57 -17.17
N GLU A 376 5.51 -1.94 -18.45
CA GLU A 376 6.56 -2.90 -18.87
C GLU A 376 7.99 -2.37 -18.68
N ASN A 377 8.18 -1.07 -18.87
CA ASN A 377 9.45 -0.37 -18.61
C ASN A 377 9.49 0.25 -17.20
N ARG A 378 8.51 -0.07 -16.34
CA ARG A 378 8.36 0.47 -14.97
C ARG A 378 8.26 1.99 -14.88
N GLN A 379 7.88 2.65 -15.98
CA GLN A 379 7.73 4.11 -16.04
C GLN A 379 6.45 4.50 -16.79
N ASP A 380 6.30 3.97 -17.98
CA ASP A 380 5.21 4.24 -18.90
C ASP A 380 4.20 3.09 -18.94
N PRO A 381 2.93 3.39 -19.24
CA PRO A 381 1.93 2.39 -19.54
C PRO A 381 2.42 1.46 -20.66
N SER A 382 2.34 0.15 -20.43
CA SER A 382 2.69 -0.84 -21.45
C SER A 382 1.78 -0.72 -22.68
N PRO A 383 2.27 -1.04 -23.88
CA PRO A 383 1.44 -1.02 -25.08
C PRO A 383 0.21 -1.92 -24.96
N LEU A 384 0.37 -3.06 -24.27
CA LEU A 384 -0.73 -3.97 -23.99
C LEU A 384 -1.76 -3.31 -23.08
N PHE A 385 -1.35 -2.70 -21.97
CA PHE A 385 -2.27 -1.97 -21.07
C PHE A 385 -3.11 -0.93 -21.81
N VAL A 386 -2.47 -0.08 -22.62
CA VAL A 386 -3.15 0.95 -23.41
C VAL A 386 -4.12 0.32 -24.42
N ALA A 387 -3.70 -0.71 -25.14
CA ALA A 387 -4.56 -1.39 -26.11
C ALA A 387 -5.79 -2.06 -25.46
N LEU A 388 -5.62 -2.71 -24.30
CA LEU A 388 -6.72 -3.36 -23.58
C LEU A 388 -7.74 -2.34 -23.09
N LEU A 389 -7.30 -1.18 -22.59
CA LEU A 389 -8.18 -0.14 -22.06
C LEU A 389 -8.85 0.70 -23.15
N ALA A 390 -8.16 1.00 -24.25
CA ALA A 390 -8.74 1.69 -25.41
C ALA A 390 -9.94 0.91 -26.00
N GLN A 391 -9.95 -0.41 -25.87
CA GLN A 391 -11.04 -1.28 -26.32
C GLN A 391 -12.14 -1.49 -25.24
N GLY A 392 -12.08 -0.80 -24.11
CA GLY A 392 -13.08 -0.88 -23.04
C GLY A 392 -12.99 -2.14 -22.15
N ASN A 393 -11.92 -2.92 -22.24
CA ASN A 393 -11.80 -4.22 -21.57
C ASN A 393 -11.21 -4.14 -20.14
N SER A 394 -11.55 -3.08 -19.41
CA SER A 394 -11.02 -2.82 -18.06
C SER A 394 -11.32 -3.97 -17.09
N MET A 395 -12.54 -4.52 -17.11
CA MET A 395 -12.91 -5.63 -16.23
C MET A 395 -12.06 -6.87 -16.50
N THR A 396 -11.86 -7.23 -17.77
CA THR A 396 -11.09 -8.44 -18.12
C THR A 396 -9.65 -8.32 -17.66
N LEU A 397 -9.01 -7.17 -17.88
CA LEU A 397 -7.66 -6.90 -17.39
C LEU A 397 -7.60 -7.00 -15.85
N VAL A 398 -8.54 -6.39 -15.14
CA VAL A 398 -8.59 -6.47 -13.66
C VAL A 398 -8.74 -7.91 -13.18
N ILE A 399 -9.56 -8.74 -13.85
CA ILE A 399 -9.70 -10.16 -13.50
C ILE A 399 -8.40 -10.94 -13.75
N VAL A 400 -7.68 -10.68 -14.83
CA VAL A 400 -6.38 -11.31 -15.10
C VAL A 400 -5.37 -10.93 -14.02
N LEU A 401 -5.31 -9.65 -13.63
CA LEU A 401 -4.46 -9.17 -12.54
C LEU A 401 -4.84 -9.80 -11.19
N LEU A 402 -6.14 -9.93 -10.91
CA LEU A 402 -6.64 -10.60 -9.71
C LEU A 402 -6.18 -12.06 -9.67
N LYS A 403 -6.31 -12.80 -10.77
CA LYS A 403 -5.86 -14.19 -10.87
C LYS A 403 -4.38 -14.35 -10.54
N LEU A 404 -3.52 -13.47 -11.05
CA LEU A 404 -2.08 -13.47 -10.74
C LEU A 404 -1.82 -13.29 -9.23
N VAL A 405 -2.56 -12.38 -8.59
CA VAL A 405 -2.42 -12.15 -7.14
C VAL A 405 -2.97 -13.30 -6.31
N LEU A 406 -4.01 -13.98 -6.78
CA LEU A 406 -4.59 -15.13 -6.07
C LEU A 406 -3.68 -16.35 -6.10
N ILE A 407 -2.91 -16.56 -7.17
CA ILE A 407 -1.92 -17.65 -7.25
C ILE A 407 -0.60 -17.30 -6.56
N CYS A 408 -0.26 -16.01 -6.46
CA CYS A 408 0.94 -15.52 -5.80
C CYS A 408 0.63 -14.25 -5.00
N SER A 409 0.27 -14.41 -3.72
CA SER A 409 -0.10 -13.29 -2.84
C SER A 409 1.04 -12.29 -2.63
N ALA A 410 2.30 -12.75 -2.68
CA ALA A 410 3.50 -11.93 -2.60
C ALA A 410 3.60 -10.89 -3.74
N SER A 411 2.99 -11.16 -4.91
CA SER A 411 2.94 -10.21 -6.03
C SER A 411 1.99 -9.04 -5.81
N ARG A 412 1.13 -9.07 -4.77
CA ARG A 412 0.15 -8.00 -4.52
C ARG A 412 0.79 -6.63 -4.33
N SER A 413 1.82 -6.53 -3.50
CA SER A 413 2.50 -5.26 -3.23
C SER A 413 3.17 -4.71 -4.49
N HIS A 414 3.68 -5.60 -5.35
CA HIS A 414 4.27 -5.22 -6.63
C HIS A 414 3.22 -4.70 -7.61
N LEU A 415 2.06 -5.37 -7.73
CA LEU A 415 0.92 -4.88 -8.51
C LEU A 415 0.48 -3.49 -8.06
N GLU A 416 0.25 -3.32 -6.76
CA GLU A 416 -0.19 -2.03 -6.22
C GLU A 416 0.87 -0.92 -6.45
N ALA A 417 2.16 -1.26 -6.47
CA ALA A 417 3.23 -0.33 -6.85
C ALA A 417 3.18 0.04 -8.34
N GLN A 418 2.92 -0.92 -9.25
CA GLN A 418 2.74 -0.60 -10.68
C GLN A 418 1.48 0.26 -10.91
N ILE A 419 0.40 0.02 -10.17
CA ILE A 419 -0.78 0.89 -10.19
C ILE A 419 -0.42 2.33 -9.75
N ALA A 420 0.43 2.49 -8.74
CA ALA A 420 0.90 3.81 -8.32
C ALA A 420 1.68 4.55 -9.43
N ILE A 421 2.48 3.83 -10.21
CA ILE A 421 3.21 4.38 -11.37
C ILE A 421 2.20 4.87 -12.43
N LEU A 422 1.22 4.04 -12.79
CA LEU A 422 0.16 4.42 -13.73
C LEU A 422 -0.59 5.67 -13.26
N ILE A 423 -1.01 5.71 -11.99
CA ILE A 423 -1.71 6.86 -11.43
C ILE A 423 -0.86 8.14 -11.58
N ARG A 424 0.44 8.10 -11.25
CA ARG A 424 1.34 9.26 -11.37
C ARG A 424 1.59 9.66 -12.83
N TYR A 425 1.61 8.70 -13.74
CA TYR A 425 1.73 8.97 -15.18
C TYR A 425 0.54 9.78 -15.67
N TYR A 426 -0.69 9.31 -15.39
CA TYR A 426 -1.92 9.97 -15.84
C TYR A 426 -2.27 11.23 -15.04
N ASP A 427 -1.69 11.44 -13.86
CA ASP A 427 -1.84 12.67 -13.08
C ASP A 427 -1.34 13.94 -13.80
N LYS A 428 -0.45 13.73 -14.79
CA LYS A 428 0.12 14.79 -15.62
C LYS A 428 -0.83 15.26 -16.73
N LEU A 429 -1.90 14.50 -17.00
CA LEU A 429 -2.88 14.78 -18.05
C LEU A 429 -4.15 15.40 -17.47
N PRO A 430 -4.93 16.16 -18.27
CA PRO A 430 -6.23 16.66 -17.87
C PRO A 430 -7.21 15.53 -17.48
N GLU A 431 -8.03 15.75 -16.45
CA GLU A 431 -8.97 14.74 -15.94
C GLU A 431 -9.92 14.21 -17.03
N GLN A 432 -10.31 15.05 -17.98
CA GLN A 432 -11.20 14.69 -19.09
C GLN A 432 -10.59 13.59 -19.98
N GLU A 433 -9.27 13.59 -20.14
CA GLU A 433 -8.54 12.58 -20.92
C GLU A 433 -8.31 11.28 -20.14
N CYS A 434 -8.53 11.31 -18.83
CA CYS A 434 -8.29 10.20 -17.91
C CYS A 434 -9.54 9.36 -17.61
N SER A 435 -10.65 9.55 -18.32
CA SER A 435 -11.92 8.86 -18.04
C SER A 435 -11.80 7.32 -18.05
N TRP A 436 -11.09 6.76 -19.03
CA TRP A 436 -10.90 5.31 -19.17
C TRP A 436 -9.97 4.72 -18.10
N ILE A 437 -8.94 5.45 -17.67
CA ILE A 437 -8.04 5.03 -16.58
C ILE A 437 -8.77 5.14 -15.24
N ILE A 438 -9.56 6.19 -15.03
CA ILE A 438 -10.41 6.33 -13.84
C ILE A 438 -11.38 5.15 -13.77
N ASN A 439 -12.05 4.81 -14.87
CA ASN A 439 -12.94 3.65 -14.91
C ASN A 439 -12.20 2.33 -14.58
N PHE A 440 -11.00 2.12 -15.14
CA PHE A 440 -10.16 0.97 -14.79
C PHE A 440 -9.82 0.94 -13.30
N LEU A 441 -9.39 2.05 -12.71
CA LEU A 441 -9.03 2.14 -11.30
C LEU A 441 -10.24 1.92 -10.38
N GLU A 442 -11.43 2.40 -10.74
CA GLU A 442 -12.65 2.11 -9.98
C GLU A 442 -12.99 0.62 -10.02
N ILE A 443 -12.94 -0.02 -11.20
CA ILE A 443 -13.17 -1.46 -11.34
C ILE A 443 -12.12 -2.25 -10.56
N PHE A 444 -10.85 -1.83 -10.63
CA PHE A 444 -9.74 -2.41 -9.88
C PHE A 444 -10.01 -2.34 -8.36
N ASN A 445 -10.30 -1.15 -7.84
CA ASN A 445 -10.56 -0.94 -6.42
C ASN A 445 -11.72 -1.79 -5.91
N VAL A 446 -12.85 -1.76 -6.61
CA VAL A 446 -14.05 -2.52 -6.24
C VAL A 446 -13.76 -4.02 -6.28
N THR A 447 -13.10 -4.52 -7.33
CA THR A 447 -12.76 -5.94 -7.46
C THR A 447 -11.85 -6.42 -6.34
N PHE A 448 -10.77 -5.69 -6.07
CA PHE A 448 -9.82 -6.05 -5.00
C PHE A 448 -10.40 -5.83 -3.59
N ALA A 449 -11.40 -4.95 -3.43
CA ALA A 449 -12.14 -4.82 -2.18
C ALA A 449 -13.11 -5.99 -1.95
N ILE A 450 -13.79 -6.47 -3.00
CA ILE A 450 -14.70 -7.62 -2.94
C ILE A 450 -13.95 -8.94 -2.68
N HIS A 451 -12.77 -9.09 -3.27
CA HIS A 451 -11.88 -10.24 -3.09
C HIS A 451 -10.91 -10.07 -1.92
N ALA A 452 -11.09 -9.06 -1.07
CA ALA A 452 -10.32 -8.92 0.15
C ALA A 452 -10.76 -9.94 1.21
N GLU A 453 -9.84 -10.34 2.08
CA GLU A 453 -10.06 -11.38 3.09
C GLU A 453 -11.14 -11.04 4.14
N ASN A 454 -11.46 -9.76 4.34
CA ASN A 454 -12.21 -9.33 5.54
C ASN A 454 -13.74 -9.28 5.35
N VAL A 455 -14.25 -9.23 4.11
CA VAL A 455 -15.69 -9.07 3.82
C VAL A 455 -16.12 -10.06 2.73
N GLN A 456 -17.11 -10.88 3.02
CA GLN A 456 -17.77 -11.75 2.06
C GLN A 456 -18.99 -11.05 1.47
N TYR A 457 -19.06 -11.01 0.15
CA TYR A 457 -20.22 -10.54 -0.62
C TYR A 457 -20.94 -11.73 -1.25
N ASN A 458 -22.25 -11.83 -1.01
CA ASN A 458 -23.12 -12.90 -1.53
C ASN A 458 -24.29 -12.28 -2.32
N LEU A 459 -24.78 -13.01 -3.34
CA LEU A 459 -25.99 -12.64 -4.07
C LEU A 459 -27.16 -13.52 -3.63
N VAL A 460 -28.29 -12.89 -3.33
CA VAL A 460 -29.55 -13.59 -3.01
C VAL A 460 -30.57 -13.23 -4.08
N ASN A 461 -31.12 -14.26 -4.74
CA ASN A 461 -32.20 -14.08 -5.69
C ASN A 461 -33.51 -13.80 -4.92
N MET A 462 -34.16 -12.69 -5.24
CA MET A 462 -35.41 -12.28 -4.58
C MET A 462 -36.68 -12.80 -5.29
N GLN A 463 -36.55 -13.50 -6.41
CA GLN A 463 -37.69 -14.16 -7.06
C GLN A 463 -38.04 -15.45 -6.34
N GLN A 464 -39.24 -15.52 -5.75
CA GLN A 464 -39.82 -16.78 -5.31
C GLN A 464 -40.05 -17.68 -6.53
N THR A 465 -39.60 -18.92 -6.42
CA THR A 465 -39.65 -20.00 -7.40
C THR A 465 -40.92 -19.96 -8.26
N GLN A 466 -40.80 -19.51 -9.51
CA GLN A 466 -41.70 -19.91 -10.58
C GLN A 466 -40.86 -20.65 -11.62
N ALA A 467 -41.36 -21.84 -11.97
CA ALA A 467 -40.69 -22.90 -12.71
C ALA A 467 -39.70 -22.42 -13.79
N ALA A 468 -38.47 -22.94 -13.71
CA ALA A 468 -37.35 -22.56 -14.54
C ALA A 468 -37.54 -22.99 -16.01
N LEU A 469 -37.60 -22.00 -16.91
CA LEU A 469 -37.10 -22.16 -18.28
C LEU A 469 -35.61 -21.81 -18.30
N PRO A 470 -34.78 -22.45 -19.14
CA PRO A 470 -33.35 -22.16 -19.20
C PRO A 470 -33.14 -20.76 -19.78
N ARG A 471 -32.88 -19.78 -18.90
CA ARG A 471 -32.58 -18.39 -19.30
C ARG A 471 -31.09 -18.30 -19.62
N THR A 472 -30.77 -18.01 -20.88
CA THR A 472 -29.42 -17.75 -21.41
C THR A 472 -28.80 -16.43 -20.93
N SER A 473 -29.52 -15.62 -20.14
CA SER A 473 -28.99 -14.40 -19.52
C SER A 473 -29.41 -14.31 -18.05
N ILE A 474 -28.43 -14.19 -17.15
CA ILE A 474 -28.66 -13.92 -15.73
C ILE A 474 -29.13 -12.46 -15.63
N ASN A 475 -30.43 -12.24 -15.46
CA ASN A 475 -30.95 -10.90 -15.14
C ASN A 475 -30.55 -10.56 -13.70
N LEU A 476 -29.56 -9.67 -13.55
CA LEU A 476 -28.96 -9.28 -12.27
C LEU A 476 -29.86 -8.34 -11.44
N ASP A 477 -30.93 -7.78 -12.01
CA ASP A 477 -31.80 -6.81 -11.33
C ASP A 477 -32.56 -7.45 -10.16
N HIS A 478 -32.86 -8.74 -10.26
CA HIS A 478 -33.57 -9.52 -9.24
C HIS A 478 -32.70 -9.97 -8.06
N TYR A 479 -31.39 -9.75 -8.12
CA TYR A 479 -30.47 -10.13 -7.06
C TYR A 479 -30.17 -8.97 -6.12
N ARG A 480 -30.14 -9.27 -4.82
CA ARG A 480 -29.62 -8.38 -3.78
C ARG A 480 -28.25 -8.85 -3.33
N ILE A 481 -27.38 -7.90 -2.98
CA ILE A 481 -26.03 -8.11 -2.47
C ILE A 481 -26.09 -8.06 -0.94
N PHE A 482 -25.55 -9.09 -0.31
CA PHE A 482 -25.38 -9.17 1.14
C PHE A 482 -23.88 -9.18 1.46
N SER A 483 -23.46 -8.32 2.37
CA SER A 483 -22.10 -8.28 2.89
C SER A 483 -22.06 -8.81 4.33
N GLN A 484 -21.13 -9.71 4.61
CA GLN A 484 -20.87 -10.23 5.96
C GLN A 484 -19.37 -10.17 6.26
N MET A 485 -18.98 -9.85 7.49
CA MET A 485 -17.59 -10.00 7.90
C MET A 485 -17.22 -11.47 7.93
N LYS A 486 -16.03 -11.85 7.43
CA LYS A 486 -15.57 -13.23 7.58
C LYS A 486 -15.38 -13.51 9.08
N PRO A 487 -15.85 -14.66 9.61
CA PRO A 487 -15.56 -15.04 10.98
C PRO A 487 -14.04 -15.13 11.17
N ILE A 488 -13.52 -14.50 12.22
CA ILE A 488 -12.11 -14.62 12.61
C ILE A 488 -11.93 -16.07 13.08
N ILE A 489 -11.38 -16.92 12.22
CA ILE A 489 -10.96 -18.26 12.62
C ILE A 489 -9.70 -18.07 13.48
N ARG A 490 -9.89 -17.96 14.80
CA ARG A 490 -8.79 -18.15 15.74
C ARG A 490 -8.36 -19.61 15.60
N HIS A 491 -7.26 -19.87 14.91
CA HIS A 491 -6.59 -21.16 15.03
C HIS A 491 -6.30 -21.36 16.52
N GLY A 492 -6.95 -22.37 17.11
CA GLY A 492 -6.90 -22.62 18.53
C GLY A 492 -5.47 -22.79 19.00
N LEU A 493 -5.05 -21.92 19.91
CA LEU A 493 -4.09 -22.30 20.95
C LEU A 493 -4.75 -23.48 21.67
N LYS A 494 -4.26 -24.70 21.42
CA LYS A 494 -4.50 -25.81 22.32
C LYS A 494 -3.98 -25.38 23.68
N SER A 495 -4.88 -25.11 24.60
CA SER A 495 -4.62 -25.17 26.03
C SER A 495 -4.30 -26.63 26.35
N ASP A 496 -3.02 -26.94 26.50
CA ASP A 496 -2.61 -28.14 27.23
C ASP A 496 -2.98 -27.95 28.70
N GLU A 497 -4.20 -28.32 29.03
CA GLU A 497 -4.62 -28.69 30.38
C GLU A 497 -5.29 -30.05 30.28
N SER A 498 -4.55 -31.11 30.65
CA SER A 498 -4.99 -32.23 31.49
C SER A 498 -4.23 -33.52 31.18
N SER A 499 -3.18 -33.81 31.97
CA SER A 499 -2.93 -35.07 32.72
C SER A 499 -1.46 -35.21 33.07
#